data_AF-A0A6I2ZTQ8-F1
#
_entry.id   AF-A0A6I2ZTQ8-F1
#
_cell.length_a   1.000
_cell.length_b   1.000
_cell.length_c   1.000
_cell.angle_alpha   90.00
_cell.angle_beta   90.00
_cell.angle_gamma   90.00
#
_symmetry.space_group_name_H-M   'P 1'
#
loop_
_entity.id
_entity.type
_entity.pdbx_description
1 polymer ?
#
loop_
_entity_poly.entity_id
_entity_poly.type
_entity_poly.pdbx_seq_one_letter_code
_entity_poly.pdbx_strand_id
1 'polypeptide(L)'
;MTKNQFPINLNLEGRSCLVVGAGRIGLRKTEQLLAAGARVTVVAPEVDGDFAELPVTIHQREFDLSDLDGRRLVITATGNRELDQLIYDT
;
A
#
# COMPACT_ATOMS: atom_id res chain seq x y z
N MET A 1 -2.66 -22.92 9.16
CA MET A 1 -1.79 -21.74 8.95
C MET A 1 -0.40 -22.14 9.36
N THR A 2 0.52 -22.29 8.40
CA THR A 2 1.88 -22.78 8.63
C THR A 2 2.72 -21.76 9.41
N LYS A 3 3.41 -22.25 10.45
CA LYS A 3 3.97 -21.51 11.58
C LYS A 3 5.40 -20.98 11.28
N ASN A 4 5.62 -20.38 10.10
CA ASN A 4 6.92 -19.91 9.62
C ASN A 4 6.95 -18.38 9.42
N GLN A 5 6.52 -17.62 10.43
CA GLN A 5 6.61 -16.16 10.41
C GLN A 5 7.69 -15.72 11.39
N PHE A 6 8.65 -14.93 10.90
CA PHE A 6 9.69 -14.32 11.71
C PHE A 6 9.41 -12.82 11.83
N PRO A 7 9.25 -12.27 13.06
CA PRO A 7 8.97 -10.86 13.23
C PRO A 7 10.19 -10.03 12.83
N ILE A 8 9.96 -8.98 12.05
CA ILE A 8 10.98 -8.00 11.67
C ILE A 8 10.48 -6.59 11.97
N ASN A 9 11.40 -5.71 12.35
CA ASN A 9 11.16 -4.27 12.43
C ASN A 9 11.80 -3.62 11.21
N LEU A 10 11.03 -2.86 10.43
CA LEU A 10 11.50 -2.15 9.25
C LEU A 10 11.56 -0.66 9.54
N ASN A 11 12.70 -0.03 9.28
CA ASN A 11 12.78 1.44 9.27
C ASN A 11 12.26 1.95 7.92
N LEU A 12 11.12 2.64 7.97
CA LEU A 12 10.44 3.20 6.80
C LEU A 12 10.54 4.73 6.73
N GLU A 13 11.30 5.37 7.62
CA GLU A 13 11.47 6.82 7.63
C GLU A 13 12.00 7.32 6.27
N GLY A 14 11.22 8.20 5.64
CA GLY A 14 11.50 8.76 4.32
C GLY A 14 11.42 7.76 3.15
N ARG A 15 11.05 6.50 3.37
CA ARG A 15 11.00 5.46 2.34
C ARG A 15 9.72 5.53 1.52
N SER A 16 9.85 5.39 0.21
CA SER A 16 8.72 5.34 -0.71
C SER A 16 7.97 4.01 -0.54
N CYS A 17 6.69 4.08 -0.15
CA CYS A 17 5.82 2.92 0.00
C CYS A 17 4.59 3.09 -0.89
N LEU A 18 4.06 1.97 -1.38
CA LEU A 18 2.85 1.92 -2.20
C LEU A 18 1.76 1.14 -1.46
N VAL A 19 0.54 1.67 -1.49
CA VAL A 19 -0.67 0.95 -1.11
C VAL A 19 -1.57 0.84 -2.35
N VAL A 20 -1.94 -0.38 -2.73
CA VAL A 20 -2.86 -0.62 -3.84
C VAL A 20 -4.22 -0.98 -3.25
N GLY A 21 -5.23 -0.14 -3.50
CA GLY A 21 -6.55 -0.22 -2.87
C GLY A 21 -6.74 0.82 -1.77
N ALA A 22 -7.86 1.55 -1.83
CA ALA A 22 -8.15 2.69 -0.98
C ALA A 22 -9.50 2.56 -0.25
N GLY A 23 -9.86 1.35 0.17
CA GLY A 23 -10.94 1.10 1.12
C GLY A 23 -10.42 1.00 2.56
N ARG A 24 -11.27 0.53 3.48
CA ARG A 24 -10.96 0.41 4.93
C ARG A 24 -9.64 -0.29 5.27
N ILE A 25 -9.26 -1.35 4.54
CA ILE A 25 -7.98 -2.05 4.79
C ILE A 25 -6.80 -1.18 4.34
N GLY A 26 -6.90 -0.57 3.15
CA GLY A 26 -5.89 0.33 2.62
C GLY A 26 -5.67 1.53 3.52
N LEU A 27 -6.76 2.11 4.06
CA LEU A 27 -6.72 3.24 4.99
C LEU A 27 -5.87 2.92 6.22
N ARG A 28 -6.23 1.85 6.94
CA ARG A 28 -5.51 1.40 8.13
C ARG A 28 -4.03 1.14 7.86
N LYS A 29 -3.70 0.59 6.69
CA LYS A 29 -2.31 0.32 6.30
C LYS A 29 -1.55 1.60 5.97
N THR A 30 -2.20 2.53 5.30
CA THR A 30 -1.68 3.87 4.99
C THR A 30 -1.32 4.62 6.26
N GLU A 31 -2.22 4.65 7.25
CA GLU A 31 -1.97 5.27 8.56
C GLU A 31 -0.76 4.65 9.29
N GLN A 32 -0.65 3.31 9.28
CA GLN A 32 0.49 2.61 9.88
C GLN A 32 1.83 2.96 9.19
N LEU A 33 1.82 3.08 7.86
CA LEU A 33 3.00 3.49 7.10
C LEU A 33 3.39 4.95 7.37
N LEU A 34 2.40 5.85 7.42
CA LEU A 34 2.61 7.26 7.77
C LEU A 34 3.18 7.41 9.18
N ALA A 35 2.63 6.68 10.16
CA ALA A 35 3.14 6.66 11.54
C ALA A 35 4.59 6.13 11.63
N ALA A 36 5.00 5.28 10.68
CA ALA A 36 6.38 4.81 10.54
C ALA A 36 7.30 5.76 9.74
N GLY A 37 6.80 6.95 9.36
CA GLY A 37 7.56 7.97 8.64
C GLY A 37 7.70 7.73 7.14
N ALA A 38 6.91 6.82 6.55
CA ALA A 38 6.99 6.50 5.13
C ALA A 38 6.42 7.64 4.25
N ARG A 39 6.95 7.75 3.03
CA ARG A 39 6.33 8.53 1.95
C ARG A 39 5.36 7.62 1.20
N VAL A 40 4.07 7.81 1.41
CA VAL A 40 3.05 6.87 0.92
C VAL A 40 2.38 7.39 -0.35
N THR A 41 2.31 6.51 -1.35
CA THR A 41 1.45 6.66 -2.52
C THR A 41 0.34 5.62 -2.45
N VAL A 42 -0.89 6.02 -2.79
CA VAL A 42 -2.07 5.17 -2.85
C VAL A 42 -2.58 5.14 -4.28
N VAL A 43 -2.83 3.95 -4.82
CA VAL A 43 -3.42 3.75 -6.17
C VAL A 43 -4.70 2.94 -6.03
N ALA A 44 -5.82 3.47 -6.51
CA ALA A 44 -7.10 2.77 -6.55
C ALA A 44 -8.08 3.45 -7.50
N PRO A 45 -8.99 2.72 -8.17
CA PRO A 45 -10.03 3.33 -9.01
C PRO A 45 -11.05 4.14 -8.18
N GLU A 46 -11.32 3.68 -6.96
CA GLU A 46 -12.19 4.33 -5.99
C GLU A 46 -11.44 4.55 -4.68
N VAL A 47 -11.68 5.70 -4.04
CA VAL A 47 -10.96 6.15 -2.85
C VAL A 47 -11.97 6.55 -1.79
N ASP A 48 -11.87 5.93 -0.61
CA ASP A 48 -12.74 6.24 0.52
C ASP A 48 -12.50 7.68 1.01
N GLY A 49 -13.55 8.35 1.50
CA GLY A 49 -13.50 9.76 1.87
C GLY A 49 -12.49 10.07 2.98
N ASP A 50 -12.23 9.09 3.85
CA ASP A 50 -11.27 9.18 4.95
C ASP A 50 -9.82 9.41 4.50
N PHE A 51 -9.50 9.19 3.22
CA PHE A 51 -8.17 9.49 2.68
C PHE A 51 -7.93 10.99 2.43
N ALA A 52 -8.98 11.81 2.39
CA ALA A 52 -8.88 13.23 2.03
C ALA A 52 -7.95 14.03 2.95
N GLU A 53 -7.90 13.66 4.23
CA GLU A 53 -7.12 14.35 5.26
C GLU A 53 -5.70 13.77 5.43
N LEU A 54 -5.36 12.70 4.70
CA LEU A 54 -4.06 12.05 4.85
C LEU A 54 -3.00 12.72 3.98
N PRO A 55 -1.78 12.94 4.51
CA PRO A 55 -0.67 13.53 3.77
C PRO A 55 -0.02 12.51 2.81
N VAL A 56 -0.77 12.04 1.82
CA VAL A 56 -0.35 11.03 0.85
C VAL A 56 -0.56 11.48 -0.58
N THR A 57 0.16 10.86 -1.52
CA THR A 57 -0.13 11.02 -2.95
C THR A 57 -1.19 10.00 -3.36
N ILE A 58 -2.29 10.45 -3.95
CA ILE A 58 -3.37 9.58 -4.41
C ILE A 58 -3.42 9.59 -5.94
N HIS A 59 -3.38 8.40 -6.53
CA HIS A 59 -3.65 8.19 -7.94
C HIS A 59 -4.99 7.45 -8.06
N GLN A 60 -6.04 8.21 -8.37
CA GLN A 60 -7.37 7.66 -8.57
C GLN A 60 -7.50 7.03 -9.97
N ARG A 61 -6.94 5.84 -10.12
CA ARG A 61 -6.95 5.02 -11.34
C ARG A 61 -6.66 3.55 -11.01
N GLU A 62 -6.81 2.68 -11.99
CA GLU A 62 -6.33 1.31 -11.90
C GLU A 62 -4.81 1.25 -11.68
N PHE A 63 -4.37 0.16 -11.04
CA PHE A 63 -2.98 -0.15 -10.83
C PHE A 63 -2.28 -0.47 -12.15
N ASP A 64 -1.06 0.03 -12.31
CA ASP A 64 -0.16 -0.30 -13.39
C ASP A 64 1.13 -0.91 -12.83
N LEU A 65 1.76 -1.84 -13.55
CA LEU A 65 2.99 -2.50 -13.07
C LEU A 65 4.12 -1.50 -12.79
N SER A 66 4.17 -0.37 -13.50
CA SER A 66 5.14 0.70 -13.26
C SER A 66 4.99 1.37 -11.89
N ASP A 67 3.84 1.20 -11.20
CA ASP A 67 3.65 1.73 -9.84
C ASP A 67 4.61 1.10 -8.82
N LEU A 68 5.08 -0.12 -9.09
CA LEU A 68 6.02 -0.88 -8.26
C LEU A 68 7.44 -0.28 -8.30
N ASP A 69 7.75 0.52 -9.31
CA ASP A 69 9.10 1.02 -9.54
C ASP A 69 9.61 1.86 -8.36
N GLY A 70 10.78 1.49 -7.85
CA GLY A 70 11.45 2.20 -6.76
C GLY A 70 10.74 2.16 -5.41
N ARG A 71 9.72 1.31 -5.24
CA ARG A 71 8.99 1.15 -3.96
C ARG A 71 9.77 0.26 -3.02
N ARG A 72 9.91 0.70 -1.76
CA ARG A 72 10.57 -0.09 -0.72
C ARG A 72 9.66 -1.17 -0.14
N LEU A 73 8.36 -0.87 -0.09
CA LEU A 73 7.33 -1.76 0.40
C LEU A 73 6.04 -1.49 -0.39
N VAL A 74 5.40 -2.56 -0.81
CA VAL A 74 4.09 -2.53 -1.47
C VAL A 74 3.12 -3.30 -0.58
N ILE A 75 1.96 -2.71 -0.31
CA ILE A 75 0.87 -3.36 0.43
C ILE A 75 -0.34 -3.41 -0.48
N THR A 76 -0.81 -4.63 -0.75
CA THR A 76 -2.06 -4.85 -1.45
C THR A 76 -3.24 -4.87 -0.48
N ALA A 77 -4.28 -4.15 -0.83
CA ALA A 77 -5.54 -4.02 -0.12
C ALA A 77 -6.69 -3.89 -1.12
N THR A 78 -6.58 -4.58 -2.26
CA THR A 78 -7.44 -4.39 -3.43
C THR A 78 -8.78 -5.13 -3.30
N GLY A 79 -8.81 -6.23 -2.54
CA GLY A 79 -9.95 -7.15 -2.50
C GLY A 79 -10.07 -8.03 -3.76
N ASN A 80 -9.19 -7.85 -4.75
CA ASN A 80 -9.09 -8.66 -5.95
C ASN A 80 -7.89 -9.61 -5.82
N ARG A 81 -8.19 -10.89 -5.62
CA ARG A 81 -7.17 -11.92 -5.39
C ARG A 81 -6.23 -12.11 -6.59
N GLU A 82 -6.72 -11.94 -7.81
CA GLU A 82 -5.88 -12.11 -9.02
C GLU A 82 -4.88 -10.96 -9.13
N LEU A 83 -5.31 -9.73 -8.87
CA LEU A 83 -4.43 -8.57 -8.82
C LEU A 83 -3.42 -8.67 -7.66
N ASP A 84 -3.87 -9.08 -6.48
CA ASP A 84 -2.98 -9.28 -5.33
C ASP A 84 -1.90 -10.33 -5.62
N GLN A 85 -2.26 -11.40 -6.33
CA GLN A 85 -1.32 -12.44 -6.75
C GLN A 85 -0.35 -11.94 -7.82
N LEU A 86 -0.83 -11.19 -8.83
CA LEU A 86 0.03 -10.58 -9.84
C LEU A 86 1.10 -9.67 -9.21
N ILE A 87 0.69 -8.83 -8.26
CA ILE A 87 1.60 -7.93 -7.54
C ILE A 87 2.60 -8.72 -6.70
N TYR A 88 2.20 -9.86 -6.13
CA TYR A 88 3.08 -10.71 -5.34
C TYR A 88 4.14 -11.43 -6.18
N ASP A 89 3.80 -11.81 -7.42
CA ASP A 89 4.68 -12.58 -8.31
C ASP A 89 5.68 -11.71 -9.10
N THR A 90 5.60 -10.37 -8.97
CA THR A 90 6.45 -9.39 -9.68
C THR A 90 7.60 -8.90 -8.80
#